data_AF-A0A1Y4UQP4-F1
#
_entry.id   AF-A0A1Y4UQP4-F1
#
_cell.length_a   1.000
_cell.length_b   1.000
_cell.length_c   1.000
_cell.angle_alpha   90.00
_cell.angle_beta   90.00
_cell.angle_gamma   90.00
#
_symmetry.space_group_name_H-M   'P 1'
#
loop_
_entity.id
_entity.type
_entity.pdbx_description
1 polymer ?
#
loop_
_entity_poly.entity_id
_entity_poly.type
_entity_poly.pdbx_seq_one_letter_code
_entity_poly.pdbx_strand_id
1 'polypeptide(L)'
;MKIDNDFENKVFHNTELLLKNYRDVVWSLEVAIHNVNKNFYIEYGCDINRFLDMAYDAGMELRGTDIEAHTKSIEKSRNMLRIVDSAVDLLRRKHKNGEIYYWILYYTYLSPQELSNTDEIIEKLNDYLKDISRSTYFRKKNEAILQLGRLLWGYTSRECFKAIEGIYL
;
A
#
# COMPACT_ATOMS: atom_id res chain seq x y z
N MET A 1 6.02 -31.25 -5.69
CA MET A 1 6.95 -30.49 -4.82
C MET A 1 7.76 -29.41 -5.53
N LYS A 2 7.89 -29.38 -6.87
CA LYS A 2 8.63 -28.31 -7.60
C LYS A 2 7.82 -27.04 -7.87
N ILE A 3 6.49 -27.15 -7.90
CA ILE A 3 5.55 -26.05 -8.23
C ILE A 3 5.43 -25.06 -7.05
N ASP A 4 5.44 -25.55 -5.81
CA ASP A 4 5.26 -24.72 -4.61
C ASP A 4 6.41 -23.72 -4.40
N ASN A 5 7.65 -24.12 -4.75
CA ASN A 5 8.83 -23.27 -4.56
C ASN A 5 8.89 -22.11 -5.59
N ASP A 6 8.44 -22.32 -6.83
CA ASP A 6 8.41 -21.25 -7.83
C ASP A 6 7.34 -20.19 -7.51
N PHE A 7 6.18 -20.62 -7.05
CA PHE A 7 5.12 -19.72 -6.61
C PHE A 7 5.52 -18.90 -5.39
N GLU A 8 6.10 -19.53 -4.35
CA GLU A 8 6.56 -18.82 -3.16
C GLU A 8 7.67 -17.81 -3.47
N ASN A 9 8.59 -18.14 -4.37
CA ASN A 9 9.64 -17.21 -4.81
C ASN A 9 9.05 -15.98 -5.53
N LYS A 10 8.05 -16.18 -6.41
CA LYS A 10 7.35 -15.08 -7.08
C LYS A 10 6.57 -14.21 -6.09
N VAL A 11 5.83 -14.84 -5.18
CA VAL A 11 5.10 -14.17 -4.11
C VAL A 11 6.04 -13.34 -3.25
N PHE A 12 7.16 -13.92 -2.83
CA PHE A 12 8.17 -13.22 -2.05
C PHE A 12 8.72 -12.01 -2.80
N HIS A 13 9.18 -12.22 -4.04
CA HIS A 13 9.79 -11.17 -4.86
C HIS A 13 8.82 -10.01 -5.11
N ASN A 14 7.59 -10.29 -5.54
CA ASN A 14 6.60 -9.26 -5.83
C ASN A 14 6.21 -8.49 -4.57
N THR A 15 6.10 -9.17 -3.42
CA THR A 15 5.79 -8.52 -2.15
C THR A 15 6.93 -7.65 -1.68
N GLU A 16 8.17 -8.11 -1.78
CA GLU A 16 9.34 -7.31 -1.42
C GLU A 16 9.45 -6.08 -2.32
N LEU A 17 9.21 -6.23 -3.63
CA LEU A 17 9.23 -5.11 -4.57
C LEU A 17 8.13 -4.09 -4.24
N LEU A 18 6.90 -4.55 -3.96
CA LEU A 18 5.81 -3.68 -3.52
C LEU A 18 6.21 -2.89 -2.26
N LEU A 19 6.75 -3.58 -1.25
CA LEU A 19 7.13 -2.96 0.02
C LEU A 19 8.27 -1.94 -0.15
N LYS A 20 9.26 -2.23 -1.00
CA LYS A 20 10.35 -1.30 -1.31
C LYS A 20 9.87 0.00 -1.96
N ASN A 21 8.80 -0.07 -2.76
CA ASN A 21 8.23 1.11 -3.43
C ASN A 21 7.09 1.76 -2.62
N TYR A 22 6.71 1.21 -1.46
CA TYR A 22 5.53 1.65 -0.71
C TYR A 22 5.57 3.14 -0.36
N ARG A 23 6.69 3.60 0.23
CA ARG A 23 6.87 5.01 0.62
C ARG A 23 6.83 5.95 -0.58
N ASP A 24 7.51 5.58 -1.67
CA ASP A 24 7.53 6.39 -2.89
C ASP A 24 6.14 6.52 -3.51
N VAL A 25 5.34 5.46 -3.46
CA VAL A 25 3.95 5.49 -3.94
C VAL A 25 3.07 6.35 -3.04
N VAL A 26 3.20 6.24 -1.71
CA VAL A 26 2.48 7.11 -0.75
C VAL A 26 2.82 8.57 -1.03
N TRP A 27 4.10 8.91 -1.10
CA TRP A 27 4.57 10.25 -1.42
C TRP A 27 4.06 10.75 -2.78
N SER A 28 4.19 9.93 -3.82
CA SER A 28 3.74 10.29 -5.17
C SER A 28 2.23 10.55 -5.22
N LEU A 29 1.44 9.79 -4.44
CA LEU A 29 0.00 9.99 -4.32
C LEU A 29 -0.32 11.31 -3.62
N GLU A 30 0.38 11.63 -2.51
CA GLU A 30 0.22 12.90 -1.80
C GLU A 30 0.56 14.10 -2.70
N VAL A 31 1.67 14.01 -3.46
CA VAL A 31 2.06 15.03 -4.44
C VAL A 31 1.02 15.17 -5.55
N ALA A 32 0.48 14.06 -6.06
CA ALA A 32 -0.55 14.09 -7.11
C ALA A 32 -1.82 14.80 -6.60
N ILE A 33 -2.29 14.47 -5.40
CA ILE A 33 -3.46 15.11 -4.78
C ILE A 33 -3.19 16.61 -4.55
N HIS A 34 -1.99 16.95 -4.06
CA HIS A 34 -1.60 18.35 -3.86
C HIS A 34 -1.60 19.14 -5.17
N ASN A 35 -1.01 18.59 -6.24
CA ASN A 35 -0.94 19.23 -7.55
C ASN A 35 -2.33 19.40 -8.17
N VAL A 36 -3.20 18.40 -8.07
CA VAL A 36 -4.59 18.52 -8.53
C VAL A 36 -5.28 19.66 -7.79
N ASN A 37 -5.26 19.67 -6.46
CA ASN A 37 -5.88 20.75 -5.69
C ASN A 37 -5.33 22.13 -6.06
N LYS A 38 -4.01 22.25 -6.22
CA LYS A 38 -3.36 23.49 -6.62
C LYS A 38 -3.83 23.98 -8.00
N ASN A 39 -3.91 23.08 -8.98
CA ASN A 39 -4.37 23.43 -10.32
C ASN A 39 -5.83 23.91 -10.31
N PHE A 40 -6.69 23.25 -9.54
CA PHE A 40 -8.08 23.67 -9.36
C PHE A 40 -8.18 25.05 -8.69
N TYR A 41 -7.35 25.35 -7.70
CA TYR A 41 -7.32 26.69 -7.10
C TYR A 41 -6.91 27.76 -8.10
N ILE A 42 -5.96 27.47 -9.00
CA ILE A 42 -5.50 28.40 -10.02
C ILE A 42 -6.59 28.64 -11.09
N GLU A 43 -7.26 27.59 -11.53
CA GLU A 43 -8.24 27.65 -12.62
C GLU A 43 -9.63 28.12 -12.16
N TYR A 44 -10.09 27.66 -11.00
CA TYR A 44 -11.48 27.82 -10.54
C TYR A 44 -11.60 28.53 -9.18
N GLY A 45 -10.48 28.91 -8.54
CA GLY A 45 -10.49 29.61 -7.25
C GLY A 45 -10.89 28.75 -6.04
N CYS A 46 -10.95 27.42 -6.19
CA CYS A 46 -11.31 26.47 -5.13
C CYS A 46 -10.60 25.12 -5.33
N ASP A 47 -10.59 24.25 -4.32
CA ASP A 47 -10.09 22.87 -4.48
C ASP A 47 -11.08 21.99 -5.27
N ILE A 48 -10.60 20.79 -5.64
CA ILE A 48 -11.39 19.84 -6.43
C ILE A 48 -12.71 19.44 -5.75
N ASN A 49 -12.76 19.28 -4.43
CA ASN A 49 -14.00 18.85 -3.77
C ASN A 49 -15.06 19.94 -3.87
N ARG A 50 -14.67 21.18 -3.56
CA ARG A 50 -15.58 22.33 -3.69
C ARG A 50 -15.99 22.57 -5.14
N PHE A 51 -15.09 22.38 -6.10
CA PHE A 51 -15.44 22.44 -7.52
C PHE A 51 -16.48 21.37 -7.89
N LEU A 52 -16.28 20.12 -7.45
CA LEU A 52 -17.20 19.02 -7.73
C LEU A 52 -18.59 19.27 -7.11
N ASP A 53 -18.66 19.82 -5.91
CA ASP A 53 -19.93 20.21 -5.27
C ASP A 53 -20.66 21.28 -6.11
N MET A 54 -19.95 22.32 -6.56
CA MET A 54 -20.54 23.38 -7.40
C MET A 54 -20.98 22.84 -8.78
N ALA A 55 -20.19 21.95 -9.38
CA ALA A 55 -20.51 21.33 -10.65
C ALA A 55 -21.75 20.43 -10.54
N TYR A 56 -21.88 19.70 -9.43
CA TYR A 56 -23.05 18.89 -9.12
C TYR A 56 -24.31 19.75 -8.95
N ASP A 57 -24.23 20.81 -8.15
CA ASP A 57 -25.33 21.77 -7.96
C ASP A 57 -25.77 22.45 -9.27
N ALA A 58 -24.81 22.69 -10.17
CA ALA A 58 -25.06 23.24 -11.50
C ALA A 58 -25.55 22.20 -12.53
N GLY A 59 -25.64 20.92 -12.18
CA GLY A 59 -26.05 19.85 -13.09
C GLY A 59 -25.04 19.57 -14.22
N MET A 60 -23.76 19.87 -14.00
CA MET A 60 -22.71 19.64 -15.01
C MET A 60 -22.34 18.16 -15.13
N GLU A 61 -22.19 17.69 -16.37
CA GLU A 61 -21.66 16.35 -16.65
C GLU A 61 -20.12 16.41 -16.82
N LEU A 62 -19.39 15.70 -15.96
CA LEU A 62 -17.92 15.71 -15.93
C LEU A 62 -17.28 14.51 -16.67
N ARG A 63 -18.09 13.68 -17.34
CA ARG A 63 -17.63 12.49 -18.07
C ARG A 63 -16.78 12.87 -19.29
N GLY A 64 -15.67 12.18 -19.48
CA GLY A 64 -14.75 12.38 -20.60
C GLY A 64 -13.79 13.56 -20.44
N THR A 65 -13.74 14.19 -19.26
CA THR A 65 -12.81 15.30 -18.97
C THR A 65 -11.48 14.79 -18.42
N ASP A 66 -10.43 15.62 -18.52
CA ASP A 66 -9.12 15.32 -17.90
C ASP A 66 -9.23 15.14 -16.38
N ILE A 67 -10.22 15.77 -15.76
CA ILE A 67 -10.57 15.61 -14.33
C ILE A 67 -10.90 14.15 -14.02
N GLU A 68 -11.73 13.50 -14.86
CA GLU A 68 -12.10 12.08 -14.66
C GLU A 68 -10.88 11.16 -14.78
N ALA A 69 -9.99 11.42 -15.75
CA ALA A 69 -8.79 10.62 -15.96
C ALA A 69 -7.81 10.72 -14.77
N HIS A 70 -7.58 11.93 -14.25
CA HIS A 70 -6.73 12.16 -13.08
C HIS A 70 -7.32 11.54 -11.80
N THR A 71 -8.62 11.71 -11.57
CA THR A 71 -9.31 11.10 -10.42
C THR A 71 -9.21 9.58 -10.45
N LYS A 72 -9.43 8.93 -11.60
CA LYS A 72 -9.30 7.47 -11.73
C LYS A 72 -7.91 6.95 -11.38
N SER A 73 -6.85 7.66 -11.76
CA SER A 73 -5.47 7.25 -11.45
C SER A 73 -5.18 7.35 -9.94
N ILE A 74 -5.59 8.45 -9.32
CA ILE A 74 -5.46 8.67 -7.88
C ILE A 74 -6.24 7.61 -7.09
N GLU A 75 -7.49 7.33 -7.48
CA GLU A 75 -8.33 6.31 -6.86
C GLU A 75 -7.72 4.92 -6.94
N LYS A 76 -7.16 4.54 -8.11
CA LYS A 76 -6.48 3.25 -8.27
C LYS A 76 -5.30 3.11 -7.32
N SER A 77 -4.41 4.10 -7.26
CA SER A 77 -3.26 4.10 -6.36
C SER A 77 -3.69 4.06 -4.88
N ARG A 78 -4.72 4.82 -4.52
CA ARG A 78 -5.28 4.81 -3.16
C ARG A 78 -5.87 3.46 -2.78
N ASN A 79 -6.62 2.84 -3.68
CA ASN A 79 -7.20 1.52 -3.45
C ASN A 79 -6.11 0.45 -3.30
N MET A 80 -5.04 0.52 -4.08
CA MET A 80 -3.89 -0.37 -3.93
C MET A 80 -3.28 -0.25 -2.52
N LEU A 81 -3.02 0.97 -2.03
CA LEU A 81 -2.51 1.18 -0.68
C LEU A 81 -3.47 0.64 0.40
N ARG A 82 -4.78 0.87 0.25
CA ARG A 82 -5.79 0.31 1.16
C ARG A 82 -5.78 -1.21 1.24
N ILE A 83 -5.54 -1.90 0.12
CA ILE A 83 -5.43 -3.37 0.10
C ILE A 83 -4.19 -3.80 0.88
N VAL A 84 -3.06 -3.10 0.70
CA VAL A 84 -1.82 -3.35 1.44
C VAL A 84 -2.03 -3.15 2.94
N ASP A 85 -2.60 -2.02 3.34
CA ASP A 85 -2.88 -1.70 4.75
C ASP A 85 -3.82 -2.73 5.39
N SER A 86 -4.86 -3.14 4.66
CA SER A 86 -5.81 -4.15 5.14
C SER A 86 -5.15 -5.52 5.31
N ALA A 87 -4.24 -5.90 4.39
CA ALA A 87 -3.49 -7.14 4.50
C ALA A 87 -2.48 -7.11 5.66
N VAL A 88 -1.82 -5.98 5.88
CA VAL A 88 -0.91 -5.76 7.01
C VAL A 88 -1.66 -5.83 8.34
N ASP A 89 -2.82 -5.18 8.45
CA ASP A 89 -3.66 -5.23 9.66
C ASP A 89 -4.19 -6.65 9.93
N LEU A 90 -4.61 -7.37 8.88
CA LEU A 90 -5.03 -8.77 8.99
C LEU A 90 -3.87 -9.66 9.46
N LEU A 91 -2.67 -9.49 8.88
CA LEU A 91 -1.46 -10.20 9.30
C LEU A 91 -1.18 -9.95 10.78
N ARG A 92 -1.22 -8.69 11.20
CA ARG A 92 -0.98 -8.25 12.58
C ARG A 92 -1.93 -8.92 13.56
N ARG A 93 -3.23 -8.91 13.25
CA ARG A 93 -4.28 -9.35 14.18
C ARG A 93 -4.48 -10.86 14.23
N LYS A 94 -4.21 -11.58 13.13
CA LYS A 94 -4.63 -13.00 12.99
C LYS A 94 -3.47 -13.99 12.94
N HIS A 95 -2.26 -13.57 12.58
CA HIS A 95 -1.13 -14.47 12.56
C HIS A 95 -0.52 -14.64 13.96
N LYS A 96 -0.05 -15.84 14.31
CA LYS A 96 0.57 -16.13 15.63
C LYS A 96 1.79 -15.26 15.97
N ASN A 97 2.49 -14.75 14.94
CA ASN A 97 3.62 -13.82 15.07
C ASN A 97 3.25 -12.40 14.56
N GLY A 98 1.96 -12.08 14.49
CA GLY A 98 1.44 -10.91 13.77
C GLY A 98 2.03 -9.59 14.24
N GLU A 99 2.06 -9.33 15.55
CA GLU A 99 2.67 -8.11 16.12
C GLU A 99 4.15 -7.97 15.72
N ILE A 100 4.93 -9.05 15.84
CA ILE A 100 6.34 -9.07 15.47
C ILE A 100 6.51 -8.74 13.99
N TYR A 101 5.73 -9.38 13.12
CA TYR A 101 5.80 -9.14 11.68
C TYR A 101 5.38 -7.72 11.31
N TYR A 102 4.36 -7.18 11.97
CA TYR A 102 3.95 -5.80 11.80
C TYR A 102 5.09 -4.83 12.11
N TRP A 103 5.73 -4.94 13.27
CA TRP A 103 6.79 -3.99 13.65
C TRP A 103 8.01 -4.07 12.72
N ILE A 104 8.37 -5.29 12.28
CA ILE A 104 9.43 -5.46 11.30
C ILE A 104 9.06 -4.80 9.98
N LEU A 105 7.87 -5.09 9.43
CA LEU A 105 7.43 -4.47 8.17
C LEU A 105 7.32 -2.95 8.31
N TYR A 106 6.83 -2.46 9.45
CA TYR A 106 6.68 -1.05 9.74
C TYR A 106 8.02 -0.32 9.68
N TYR A 107 8.98 -0.69 10.52
CA TYR A 107 10.27 0.02 10.57
C TYR A 107 11.15 -0.24 9.34
N THR A 108 10.95 -1.34 8.62
CA THR A 108 11.69 -1.58 7.36
C THR A 108 11.09 -0.83 6.18
N TYR A 109 9.75 -0.78 6.04
CA TYR A 109 9.09 -0.36 4.80
C TYR A 109 7.98 0.66 4.98
N LEU A 110 7.17 0.58 6.03
CA LEU A 110 5.91 1.33 6.12
C LEU A 110 6.01 2.64 6.91
N SER A 111 7.04 2.82 7.72
CA SER A 111 7.24 4.07 8.47
C SER A 111 7.40 5.23 7.50
N PRO A 112 6.77 6.40 7.76
CA PRO A 112 6.85 7.55 6.85
C PRO A 112 8.29 8.01 6.58
N GLN A 113 9.15 7.88 7.59
CA GLN A 113 10.59 8.15 7.47
C GLN A 113 11.34 6.83 7.38
N GLU A 114 12.21 6.74 6.37
CA GLU A 114 13.15 5.63 6.24
C GLU A 114 14.22 5.73 7.33
N LEU A 115 14.45 4.63 8.03
CA LEU A 115 15.56 4.52 8.96
C LEU A 115 16.86 4.33 8.17
N SER A 116 17.91 4.98 8.65
CA SER A 116 19.16 5.17 7.89
C SER A 116 19.87 3.85 7.58
N ASN A 117 19.72 2.86 8.47
CA ASN A 117 20.38 1.57 8.36
C ASN A 117 19.68 0.49 9.18
N THR A 118 20.15 -0.75 9.04
CA THR A 118 19.59 -1.90 9.75
C THR A 118 19.78 -1.86 11.27
N ASP A 119 20.82 -1.21 11.80
CA ASP A 119 21.01 -1.12 13.25
C ASP A 119 19.97 -0.22 13.89
N GLU A 120 19.63 0.90 13.24
CA GLU A 120 18.56 1.79 13.70
C GLU A 120 17.20 1.08 13.69
N ILE A 121 16.93 0.26 12.67
CA ILE A 121 15.74 -0.61 12.63
C ILE A 121 15.74 -1.56 13.83
N ILE A 122 16.86 -2.22 14.10
CA ILE A 122 16.98 -3.19 15.20
C ILE A 122 16.82 -2.50 16.56
N GLU A 123 17.38 -1.31 16.73
CA GLU A 123 17.22 -0.51 17.94
C GLU A 123 15.74 -0.21 18.21
N LYS A 124 15.00 0.26 17.19
CA LYS A 124 13.55 0.48 17.30
C LYS A 124 12.76 -0.81 17.55
N LEU A 125 13.22 -1.94 17.02
CA LEU A 125 12.57 -3.22 17.25
C LEU A 125 12.77 -3.74 18.68
N ASN A 126 13.79 -3.31 19.42
CA ASN A 126 14.02 -3.76 20.80
C ASN A 126 12.88 -3.39 21.75
N ASP A 127 12.12 -2.34 21.44
CA ASP A 127 10.92 -1.95 22.18
C ASP A 127 9.81 -3.01 22.11
N TYR A 128 9.83 -3.86 21.09
CA TYR A 128 8.80 -4.86 20.78
C TYR A 128 9.31 -6.30 20.80
N LEU A 129 10.61 -6.49 20.59
CA LEU A 129 11.30 -7.77 20.56
C LEU A 129 12.57 -7.69 21.40
N LYS A 130 12.59 -8.35 22.56
CA LYS A 130 13.79 -8.39 23.41
C LYS A 130 14.98 -9.00 22.67
N ASP A 131 16.10 -8.28 22.70
CA ASP A 131 17.43 -8.71 22.25
C ASP A 131 17.46 -9.26 20.81
N ILE A 132 16.82 -8.55 19.87
CA ILE A 132 16.79 -9.01 18.48
C ILE A 132 18.15 -8.86 17.81
N SER A 133 18.73 -9.99 17.39
CA SER A 133 19.95 -10.01 16.59
C SER A 133 19.68 -9.71 15.11
N ARG A 134 20.69 -9.21 14.39
CA ARG A 134 20.64 -8.98 12.92
C ARG A 134 20.16 -10.21 12.14
N SER A 135 20.68 -11.40 12.46
CA SER A 135 20.28 -12.65 11.80
C SER A 135 18.80 -12.98 12.04
N THR A 136 18.33 -12.76 13.27
CA THR A 136 16.91 -12.95 13.63
C THR A 136 16.03 -11.95 12.91
N TYR A 137 16.45 -10.69 12.83
CA TYR A 137 15.76 -9.67 12.05
C TYR A 137 15.59 -10.08 10.58
N PHE A 138 16.66 -10.44 9.87
CA PHE A 138 16.56 -10.81 8.45
C PHE A 138 15.66 -12.03 8.23
N ARG A 139 15.77 -13.05 9.09
CA ARG A 139 14.90 -14.22 9.03
C ARG A 139 13.44 -13.84 9.23
N LYS A 140 13.13 -13.05 10.25
CA LYS A 140 11.76 -12.62 10.56
C LYS A 140 11.19 -11.66 9.52
N LYS A 141 12.02 -10.80 8.94
CA LYS A 141 11.67 -9.97 7.78
C LYS A 141 11.25 -10.83 6.60
N ASN A 142 12.04 -11.84 6.25
CA ASN A 142 11.70 -12.71 5.13
C ASN A 142 10.43 -13.52 5.40
N GLU A 143 10.25 -14.01 6.63
CA GLU A 143 9.00 -14.67 7.05
C GLU A 143 7.79 -13.72 6.92
N ALA A 144 7.93 -12.46 7.38
CA ALA A 144 6.87 -11.45 7.33
C ALA A 144 6.48 -11.10 5.89
N ILE A 145 7.46 -10.89 5.01
CA ILE A 145 7.25 -10.65 3.57
C ILE A 145 6.48 -11.80 2.94
N LEU A 146 6.88 -13.05 3.21
CA LEU A 146 6.20 -14.22 2.65
C LEU A 146 4.76 -14.35 3.17
N GLN A 147 4.52 -14.14 4.47
CA GLN A 147 3.16 -14.21 5.02
C GLN A 147 2.27 -13.08 4.50
N LEU A 148 2.79 -11.85 4.40
CA LEU A 148 2.05 -10.75 3.79
C LEU A 148 1.75 -11.06 2.32
N GLY A 149 2.72 -11.59 1.58
CA GLY A 149 2.54 -11.98 0.20
C GLY A 149 1.48 -13.05 0.02
N ARG A 150 1.41 -14.05 0.91
CA ARG A 150 0.33 -15.04 0.90
C ARG A 150 -1.05 -14.41 1.11
N LEU A 151 -1.16 -13.40 1.97
CA LEU A 151 -2.41 -12.65 2.12
C LEU A 151 -2.72 -11.85 0.86
N LEU A 152 -1.76 -11.08 0.35
CA LEU A 152 -1.97 -10.25 -0.84
C LEU A 152 -2.30 -11.11 -2.06
N TRP A 153 -1.43 -12.04 -2.45
CA TRP A 153 -1.54 -12.81 -3.70
C TRP A 153 -2.47 -14.03 -3.58
N GLY A 154 -2.62 -14.58 -2.37
CA GLY A 154 -3.58 -15.66 -2.09
C GLY A 154 -5.02 -15.16 -1.94
N TYR A 155 -5.23 -13.91 -1.50
CA TYR A 155 -6.56 -13.27 -1.44
C TYR A 155 -6.91 -12.53 -2.74
N THR A 156 -5.96 -11.85 -3.39
CA THR A 156 -6.21 -11.20 -4.69
C THR A 156 -6.60 -12.20 -5.78
N SER A 157 -6.15 -13.46 -5.73
CA SER A 157 -6.69 -14.49 -6.63
C SER A 157 -8.19 -14.81 -6.42
N ARG A 158 -8.79 -14.42 -5.28
CA ARG A 158 -10.23 -14.62 -4.99
C ARG A 158 -11.05 -13.34 -5.10
N GLU A 159 -10.49 -12.19 -4.75
CA GLU A 159 -11.20 -10.90 -4.85
C GLU A 159 -10.93 -10.10 -6.13
N CYS A 160 -9.75 -10.20 -6.78
CA CYS A 160 -9.58 -9.59 -8.09
C CYS A 160 -10.52 -10.22 -9.13
N PHE A 161 -10.83 -11.52 -9.02
CA PHE A 161 -11.85 -12.14 -9.88
C PHE A 161 -13.23 -11.50 -9.67
N LYS A 162 -13.63 -11.22 -8.43
CA LYS A 162 -14.92 -10.55 -8.14
C LYS A 162 -14.95 -9.08 -8.58
N ALA A 163 -13.84 -8.35 -8.39
CA ALA A 163 -13.72 -6.96 -8.82
C ALA A 163 -13.66 -6.83 -10.35
N ILE A 164 -13.11 -7.82 -11.07
CA ILE A 164 -13.10 -7.88 -12.53
C ILE A 164 -14.47 -8.33 -13.06
N GLU A 165 -15.14 -9.30 -12.42
CA GLU A 165 -16.51 -9.71 -12.79
C GLU A 165 -17.53 -8.58 -12.63
N GLY A 166 -17.36 -7.71 -11.62
CA GLY A 166 -18.20 -6.52 -11.42
C GLY A 166 -17.97 -5.38 -12.42
N ILE A 167 -17.00 -5.49 -13.33
CA ILE A 167 -16.74 -4.52 -14.41
C ILE A 167 -17.34 -5.03 -15.75
N TYR A 168 -17.75 -6.29 -15.83
CA TYR A 168 -18.33 -6.93 -17.03
C TYR A 168 -19.85 -7.21 -16.90
N LEU A 169 -20.53 -6.59 -15.93
CA LEU A 169 -22.00 -6.59 -15.77
C LEU A 169 -22.49 -5.16 -15.53
#